data_AF-A0A519YEK2-F1
#
_entry.id   AF-A0A519YEK2-F1
#
_cell.length_a   1.000
_cell.length_b   1.000
_cell.length_c   1.000
_cell.angle_alpha   90.00
_cell.angle_beta   90.00
_cell.angle_gamma   90.00
#
_symmetry.space_group_name_H-M   'P 1'
#
loop_
_entity.id
_entity.type
_entity.pdbx_description
1 polymer ?
#
loop_
_entity_poly.entity_id
_entity_poly.type
_entity_poly.pdbx_seq_one_letter_code
_entity_poly.pdbx_strand_id
1 'polypeptide(L)' 'EHQMLFGIRDVEQRRLANEDKQVRVYVPYGSQWYAYFMRRLAERPSNLRFFLRSVVTRD' A
#
# COMPACT_ATOMS: atom_id res chain seq x y z
N GLU A 1 -5.48 -13.75 -5.79
CA GLU A 1 -4.56 -13.15 -4.80
C GLU A 1 -4.62 -11.62 -4.88
N HIS A 2 -4.81 -10.94 -3.76
CA HIS A 2 -4.80 -9.48 -3.66
C HIS A 2 -3.45 -9.00 -3.11
N GLN A 3 -2.82 -8.03 -3.77
CA GLN A 3 -1.56 -7.43 -3.30
C GLN A 3 -1.82 -6.01 -2.82
N MET A 4 -1.46 -5.73 -1.56
CA MET A 4 -1.73 -4.45 -0.91
C MET A 4 -0.47 -3.91 -0.24
N LEU A 5 -0.38 -2.59 -0.11
CA LEU A 5 0.73 -1.93 0.58
C LEU A 5 0.42 -1.82 2.07
N PHE A 6 1.42 -2.06 2.91
CA PHE A 6 1.31 -1.89 4.35
C PHE A 6 0.87 -0.46 4.71
N GLY A 7 -0.15 -0.33 5.57
CA GLY A 7 -0.69 0.96 6.01
C GLY A 7 -1.71 1.61 5.07
N ILE A 8 -2.04 0.98 3.93
CA ILE A 8 -3.09 1.45 3.02
C ILE A 8 -4.35 0.58 3.19
N ARG A 9 -5.46 1.24 3.55
CA ARG A 9 -6.80 0.60 3.64
C ARG A 9 -6.76 -0.68 4.49
N ASP A 10 -6.21 -0.58 5.71
CA ASP A 10 -6.04 -1.72 6.62
C ASP A 10 -7.36 -2.42 6.98
N VAL A 11 -8.49 -1.70 6.92
CA VAL A 11 -9.84 -2.26 7.11
C VAL A 11 -10.19 -3.22 5.96
N GLU A 12 -9.87 -2.83 4.72
CA GLU A 12 -10.12 -3.64 3.54
C GLU A 12 -9.20 -4.88 3.49
N GLN A 13 -7.95 -4.74 3.93
CA GLN A 13 -7.03 -5.88 4.08
C GLN A 13 -7.63 -6.94 5.02
N ARG A 14 -8.17 -6.49 6.16
CA ARG A 14 -8.83 -7.36 7.14
C ARG A 14 -10.13 -7.96 6.60
N ARG A 15 -10.95 -7.17 5.89
CA ARG A 15 -12.18 -7.67 5.25
C ARG A 15 -11.87 -8.79 4.26
N LEU A 16 -10.88 -8.57 3.38
CA LEU A 16 -10.46 -9.57 2.39
C LEU A 16 -9.89 -10.83 3.06
N ALA A 17 -9.11 -10.67 4.13
CA ALA A 17 -8.60 -11.81 4.90
C ALA A 17 -9.73 -12.60 5.58
N ASN A 18 -10.76 -11.92 6.11
CA ASN A 18 -11.94 -12.55 6.71
C ASN A 18 -12.85 -13.25 5.68
N GLU A 19 -12.73 -12.92 4.40
CA GLU A 19 -13.45 -13.56 3.29
C GLU A 19 -12.69 -14.78 2.72
N ASP A 20 -11.72 -15.32 3.46
CA ASP A 20 -10.83 -16.42 3.03
C ASP A 20 -10.08 -16.13 1.72
N LYS A 21 -9.90 -14.86 1.37
CA LYS A 21 -9.10 -14.46 0.20
C LYS A 21 -7.63 -14.36 0.56
N GLN A 22 -6.79 -14.84 -0.35
CA GLN A 22 -5.34 -14.67 -0.22
C GLN A 22 -4.95 -13.20 -0.40
N VAL A 23 -4.49 -12.58 0.68
CA VAL A 23 -3.96 -11.20 0.72
C VAL A 23 -2.46 -11.23 0.99
N ARG A 24 -1.68 -10.52 0.19
CA ARG A 24 -0.24 -10.36 0.35
C ARG A 24 0.08 -8.89 0.62
N VAL A 25 0.61 -8.60 1.80
CA VAL A 25 0.93 -7.24 2.23
C VAL A 25 2.41 -6.96 2.01
N TYR A 26 2.73 -5.94 1.24
CA TYR A 26 4.11 -5.50 1.03
C TYR A 26 4.53 -4.58 2.18
N VAL A 27 5.42 -5.09 3.02
CA VAL A 27 5.97 -4.38 4.18
C VAL A 27 7.35 -3.84 3.84
N PRO A 28 7.51 -2.51 3.64
CA PRO A 28 8.83 -1.91 3.52
C PRO A 28 9.53 -1.94 4.89
N TYR A 29 10.80 -2.34 4.93
CA TYR A 29 11.60 -2.42 6.16
C TYR A 29 12.92 -1.63 6.02
N GLY A 30 13.51 -1.27 7.16
CA GLY A 30 14.80 -0.57 7.25
C GLY A 30 14.67 0.96 7.21
N SER A 31 15.71 1.69 7.64
CA SER A 31 15.70 3.16 7.75
C SER A 31 15.69 3.90 6.41
N GLN A 32 16.13 3.25 5.34
CA GLN A 32 16.18 3.82 3.99
C GLN A 32 14.88 3.63 3.19
N TRP A 33 13.83 3.07 3.81
CA TRP A 33 12.55 2.83 3.16
C TRP A 33 11.98 4.08 2.48
N TYR A 34 12.14 5.24 3.12
CA TYR A 34 11.64 6.52 2.62
C TYR A 34 12.37 6.97 1.35
N ALA A 35 13.70 6.81 1.29
CA ALA A 35 14.49 7.15 0.10
C ALA A 35 14.16 6.21 -1.06
N TYR A 36 14.02 4.91 -0.80
CA TYR A 36 13.57 3.94 -1.81
C TYR A 36 12.17 4.27 -2.33
N PHE A 37 11.24 4.60 -1.42
CA PHE A 37 9.87 4.98 -1.74
C PHE A 37 9.82 6.25 -2.61
N MET A 38 10.54 7.30 -2.22
CA MET A 38 10.63 8.54 -2.99
C MET A 38 11.25 8.34 -4.38
N ARG A 39 12.25 7.47 -4.51
CA ARG A 39 12.82 7.11 -5.82
C ARG A 39 11.79 6.39 -6.70
N ARG A 40 11.04 5.44 -6.14
CA ARG A 40 9.96 4.72 -6.85
C ARG A 40 8.80 5.63 -7.24
N LEU A 41 8.52 6.65 -6.42
CA LEU A 41 7.50 7.68 -6.70
C LEU A 41 7.90 8.61 -7.84
N ALA A 42 9.17 9.03 -7.88
CA ALA A 42 9.70 9.86 -8.95
C ALA A 42 9.71 9.12 -10.32
N GLU A 43 9.85 7.79 -10.31
CA GLU A 43 9.82 6.97 -11.52
C GLU A 43 8.42 6.88 -12.18
N ARG A 44 7.32 6.99 -11.41
CA ARG A 44 5.94 6.87 -11.93
C ARG A 44 4.92 7.76 -11.19
N PRO A 45 4.74 9.04 -11.61
CA PRO A 45 3.85 10.00 -10.93
C PRO A 45 2.36 9.60 -10.96
N SER A 46 1.94 8.74 -11.88
CA SER A 46 0.57 8.21 -11.93
C SER A 46 0.22 7.32 -10.72
N ASN A 47 1.18 6.55 -10.21
CA ASN A 47 0.97 5.69 -9.03
C ASN A 47 0.88 6.51 -7.74
N LEU A 48 1.52 7.67 -7.69
CA LEU A 48 1.49 8.59 -6.55
C LEU A 48 0.06 9.09 -6.29
N ARG A 49 -0.68 9.48 -7.34
CA ARG A 49 -2.04 10.00 -7.18
C ARG A 49 -3.00 8.95 -6.60
N PHE A 50 -2.85 7.70 -7.02
CA PHE A 50 -3.64 6.59 -6.48
C PHE A 50 -3.29 6.29 -5.01
N PHE A 51 -1.99 6.26 -4.67
CA PHE A 51 -1.52 6.08 -3.31
C PHE A 51 -1.97 7.22 -2.39
N LEU A 52 -1.81 8.47 -2.80
CA LEU A 52 -2.25 9.62 -2.01
C LEU A 52 -3.76 9.58 -1.77
N ARG A 53 -4.55 9.21 -2.78
CA ARG A 53 -5.99 9.02 -2.62
C ARG A 53 -6.29 7.90 -1.63
N SER A 54 -5.60 6.76 -1.69
CA SER A 54 -5.86 5.63 -0.80
C SER A 54 -5.39 5.84 0.65
N VAL A 55 -4.44 6.74 0.89
CA VAL A 55 -4.05 7.18 2.24
C VAL A 55 -5.01 8.22 2.80
N VAL A 56 -5.50 9.15 1.96
CA VAL A 56 -6.43 10.22 2.38
C VAL A 56 -7.85 9.68 2.56
N THR A 57 -8.28 8.69 1.77
CA THR A 57 -9.57 8.00 1.95
C THR A 57 -9.42 6.90 3.00
N ARG A 58 -9.44 7.29 4.27
CA ARG A 58 -9.68 6.40 5.42
C ARG A 58 -11.20 6.34 5.65
N ASP A 59 -11.89 5.53 4.85
CA ASP A 59 -13.28 5.10 5.12
C ASP A 59 -13.35 3.58 4.97
#